data_AF-A0A1S1Y326-F1
#
_entry.id   AF-A0A1S1Y326-F1
#
_cell.length_a   1.000
_cell.length_b   1.000
_cell.length_c   1.000
_cell.angle_alpha   90.00
_cell.angle_beta   90.00
_cell.angle_gamma   90.00
#
_symmetry.space_group_name_H-M   'P 1'
#
loop_
_entity.id
_entity.type
_entity.pdbx_description
1 polymer ?
#
loop_
_entity_poly.entity_id
_entity_poly.type
_entity_poly.pdbx_seq_one_letter_code
_entity_poly.pdbx_strand_id
1 'polypeptide(L)'
;MLLWLSCCHTAALAAQPLFQNRFFTLSQGNELLCATSEQQFLPIDRLAEVIQFYEAGHPDLRGQAVAVLTDHKNPERLDDLSDYRAACTGQPGGDLCVLEKYWGDHEAAWRALALFYDTKTVVKHAEDPNYLIKPFSADHLRIFEKAVRKIPAFLRQTISKAKPVEKLEQEIADQPAAMQALIRDAYQEDYDTSIWQADHTHPLTLVPGIGFRSQTVAQVFSGQNLIVFTVKAFDNGKEGSVYRDIGVEYLVDFRLPIVVHEIAHTIDNFHFWNGEDDLYFFYKYRKISNDAQTLKIIADAKLALWPSKWFEAFEFLAEVNDGRYDGNVQEKLAELVAQYILIPERLQQSAPAAYLWLRDDVFRGIEYQGYDRCPTPLTKPISWWQRYASGKLLGR
;
A
#
# COMPACT_ATOMS: atom_id res chain seq x y z
N MET A 1 51.45 -42.03 -13.58
CA MET A 1 50.68 -40.92 -14.20
C MET A 1 49.35 -40.84 -13.45
N LEU A 2 49.30 -40.03 -12.38
CA LEU A 2 48.10 -39.84 -11.57
C LEU A 2 47.26 -38.72 -12.19
N LEU A 3 46.09 -39.06 -12.70
CA LEU A 3 45.06 -38.09 -13.11
C LEU A 3 44.31 -37.63 -11.86
N TRP A 4 44.63 -36.43 -11.39
CA TRP A 4 43.77 -35.67 -10.49
C TRP A 4 42.57 -35.17 -11.27
N LEU A 5 41.43 -35.81 -11.07
CA LEU A 5 40.12 -35.28 -11.45
C LEU A 5 39.77 -34.17 -10.45
N SER A 6 39.99 -32.93 -10.85
CA SER A 6 39.42 -31.76 -10.17
C SER A 6 37.91 -31.81 -10.29
N CYS A 7 37.23 -32.32 -9.26
CA CYS A 7 35.81 -32.06 -9.05
C CYS A 7 35.64 -30.58 -8.73
N CYS A 8 35.39 -29.76 -9.75
CA CYS A 8 34.74 -28.46 -9.58
C CYS A 8 33.37 -28.70 -8.94
N HIS A 9 33.29 -28.56 -7.62
CA HIS A 9 32.02 -28.34 -6.95
C HIS A 9 31.53 -26.95 -7.37
N THR A 10 30.72 -26.88 -8.41
CA THR A 10 29.80 -25.74 -8.55
C THR A 10 28.88 -25.82 -7.35
N ALA A 11 29.16 -25.02 -6.32
CA ALA A 11 28.21 -24.77 -5.26
C ALA A 11 26.95 -24.25 -5.96
N ALA A 12 25.88 -25.05 -5.96
CA ALA A 12 24.57 -24.56 -6.35
C ALA A 12 24.30 -23.33 -5.46
N LEU A 13 24.17 -22.15 -6.05
CA LEU A 13 23.77 -20.96 -5.31
C LEU A 13 22.45 -21.32 -4.63
N ALA A 14 22.47 -21.41 -3.30
CA ALA A 14 21.26 -21.68 -2.55
C ALA A 14 20.25 -20.56 -2.85
N ALA A 15 19.04 -20.97 -3.21
CA ALA A 15 17.90 -20.11 -3.46
C ALA A 15 17.72 -19.11 -2.30
N GLN A 16 17.71 -17.81 -2.61
CA GLN A 16 17.50 -16.77 -1.60
C GLN A 16 16.05 -16.79 -1.11
N PRO A 17 15.76 -16.72 0.20
CA PRO A 17 14.38 -16.65 0.67
C PRO A 17 13.70 -15.39 0.12
N LEU A 18 12.41 -15.42 -0.19
CA LEU A 18 11.66 -14.24 -0.63
C LEU A 18 11.31 -13.32 0.56
N PHE A 19 10.84 -12.11 0.24
CA PHE A 19 10.22 -11.18 1.19
C PHE A 19 11.14 -10.74 2.34
N GLN A 20 12.44 -10.65 2.07
CA GLN A 20 13.45 -10.30 3.08
C GLN A 20 13.42 -8.82 3.48
N ASN A 21 12.64 -7.97 2.79
CA ASN A 21 12.60 -6.52 3.00
C ASN A 21 13.99 -5.87 2.94
N ARG A 22 14.84 -6.39 2.05
CA ARG A 22 16.27 -6.06 1.94
C ARG A 22 16.50 -4.79 1.14
N PHE A 23 15.71 -4.55 0.08
CA PHE A 23 15.96 -3.48 -0.88
C PHE A 23 15.06 -2.27 -0.64
N PHE A 24 13.78 -2.50 -0.34
CA PHE A 24 12.82 -1.46 0.04
C PHE A 24 12.95 -1.20 1.54
N THR A 25 14.08 -0.62 1.93
CA THR A 25 14.42 -0.32 3.33
C THR A 25 13.56 0.82 3.89
N LEU A 26 13.41 0.82 5.21
CA LEU A 26 12.68 1.84 5.95
C LEU A 26 13.33 3.22 5.78
N SER A 27 12.54 4.19 5.35
CA SER A 27 12.87 5.62 5.33
C SER A 27 12.27 6.32 6.55
N GLN A 28 13.11 6.58 7.55
CA GLN A 28 12.72 7.34 8.74
C GLN A 28 12.76 8.86 8.49
N GLY A 29 13.64 9.32 7.59
CA GLY A 29 13.81 10.73 7.31
C GLY A 29 12.70 11.33 6.44
N ASN A 30 12.83 12.60 6.10
CA ASN A 30 11.83 13.33 5.34
C ASN A 30 12.07 13.30 3.82
N GLU A 31 13.11 12.62 3.34
CA GLU A 31 13.54 12.61 1.94
C GLU A 31 12.44 12.16 0.96
N LEU A 32 11.69 11.10 1.31
CA LEU A 32 10.58 10.63 0.48
C LEU A 32 9.37 11.56 0.49
N LEU A 33 9.19 12.30 1.60
CA LEU A 33 8.06 13.20 1.84
C LEU A 33 8.26 14.54 1.13
N CYS A 34 9.47 15.09 1.22
CA CYS A 34 9.77 16.45 0.78
C CYS A 34 10.05 16.58 -0.72
N ALA A 35 9.97 15.50 -1.49
CA ALA A 35 10.43 15.49 -2.87
C ALA A 35 9.40 14.90 -3.85
N THR A 36 9.19 15.63 -4.95
CA THR A 36 8.37 15.24 -6.10
C THR A 36 9.19 14.68 -7.26
N SER A 37 10.51 14.50 -7.09
CA SER A 37 11.43 14.12 -8.18
C SER A 37 11.58 12.62 -8.35
N GLU A 38 12.10 12.22 -9.52
CA GLU A 38 12.34 10.82 -9.84
C GLU A 38 13.47 10.14 -9.06
N GLN A 39 14.23 10.91 -8.27
CA GLN A 39 15.41 10.44 -7.56
C GLN A 39 15.09 9.79 -6.20
N GLN A 40 13.82 9.71 -5.82
CA GLN A 40 13.39 9.29 -4.48
C GLN A 40 12.79 7.89 -4.43
N PHE A 41 12.58 7.28 -5.59
CA PHE A 41 12.23 5.87 -5.72
C PHE A 41 13.45 5.09 -6.22
N LEU A 42 13.40 3.77 -6.07
CA LEU A 42 14.42 2.89 -6.62
C LEU A 42 14.49 3.09 -8.13
N PRO A 43 15.66 3.52 -8.66
CA PRO A 43 15.84 3.66 -10.09
C PRO A 43 15.87 2.28 -10.74
N ILE A 44 15.67 2.24 -12.05
CA ILE A 44 15.50 0.98 -12.77
C ILE A 44 16.66 0.00 -12.60
N ASP A 45 17.91 0.50 -12.55
CA ASP A 45 19.09 -0.33 -12.31
C ASP A 45 19.06 -1.00 -10.92
N ARG A 46 18.47 -0.34 -9.92
CA ARG A 46 18.27 -0.94 -8.59
C ARG A 46 17.14 -1.94 -8.60
N LEU A 47 16.06 -1.70 -9.35
CA LEU A 47 14.99 -2.68 -9.55
C LEU A 47 15.54 -3.95 -10.21
N ALA A 48 16.45 -3.80 -11.19
CA ALA A 48 17.18 -4.89 -11.83
C ALA A 48 17.93 -5.75 -10.80
N GLU A 49 18.65 -5.09 -9.90
CA GLU A 49 19.41 -5.77 -8.85
C GLU A 49 18.51 -6.54 -7.89
N VAL A 50 17.36 -5.97 -7.51
CA VAL A 50 16.37 -6.67 -6.67
C VAL A 50 15.89 -7.94 -7.36
N ILE A 51 15.46 -7.82 -8.62
CA ILE A 51 14.93 -8.93 -9.41
C ILE A 51 15.98 -10.04 -9.56
N GLN A 52 17.20 -9.67 -9.97
CA GLN A 52 18.30 -10.62 -10.14
C GLN A 52 18.69 -11.30 -8.83
N PHE A 53 18.67 -10.58 -7.71
CA PHE A 53 18.99 -11.14 -6.40
C PHE A 53 18.03 -12.26 -6.00
N TYR A 54 16.73 -12.05 -6.17
CA TYR A 54 15.72 -13.03 -5.79
C TYR A 54 15.57 -14.18 -6.79
N GLU A 55 15.79 -13.93 -8.08
CA GLU A 55 15.74 -14.99 -9.09
C GLU A 55 16.99 -15.87 -9.13
N ALA A 56 18.08 -15.43 -8.50
CA ALA A 56 19.28 -16.23 -8.34
C ALA A 56 18.98 -17.54 -7.59
N GLY A 57 19.04 -18.66 -8.33
CA GLY A 57 18.75 -19.99 -7.78
C GLY A 57 17.27 -20.36 -7.75
N HIS A 58 16.38 -19.56 -8.37
CA HIS A 58 14.94 -19.84 -8.48
C HIS A 58 14.49 -19.89 -9.95
N PRO A 59 14.59 -21.06 -10.63
CA PRO A 59 14.37 -21.16 -12.07
C PRO A 59 12.94 -20.79 -12.54
N ASP A 60 11.93 -20.92 -11.67
CA ASP A 60 10.51 -20.72 -12.03
C ASP A 60 9.86 -19.52 -11.33
N LEU A 61 10.59 -18.81 -10.46
CA LEU A 61 10.03 -17.74 -9.62
C LEU A 61 9.35 -16.65 -10.45
N ARG A 62 9.96 -16.29 -11.58
CA ARG A 62 9.43 -15.24 -12.45
C ARG A 62 8.06 -15.61 -13.02
N GLY A 63 7.92 -16.80 -13.59
CA GLY A 63 6.64 -17.26 -14.14
C GLY A 63 5.55 -17.32 -13.08
N GLN A 64 5.89 -17.81 -11.89
CA GLN A 64 4.96 -17.85 -10.74
C GLN A 64 4.55 -16.44 -10.29
N ALA A 65 5.51 -15.52 -10.18
CA ALA A 65 5.24 -14.15 -9.77
C ALA A 65 4.41 -13.37 -10.78
N VAL A 66 4.70 -13.54 -12.08
CA VAL A 66 3.90 -12.92 -13.14
C VAL A 66 2.49 -13.48 -13.13
N ALA A 67 2.30 -14.79 -12.91
CA ALA A 67 0.97 -15.37 -12.77
C ALA A 67 0.18 -14.73 -11.62
N VAL A 68 0.81 -14.51 -10.45
CA VAL A 68 0.17 -13.81 -9.32
C VAL A 68 -0.16 -12.35 -9.64
N LEU A 69 0.81 -11.60 -10.18
CA LEU A 69 0.66 -10.17 -10.45
C LEU A 69 -0.34 -9.88 -11.57
N THR A 70 -0.62 -10.87 -12.41
CA THR A 70 -1.55 -10.80 -13.53
C THR A 70 -2.73 -11.76 -13.38
N ASP A 71 -3.05 -12.17 -12.15
CA ASP A 71 -4.21 -13.01 -11.91
C ASP A 71 -5.50 -12.18 -12.03
N HIS A 72 -6.34 -12.55 -13.00
CA HIS A 72 -7.64 -11.94 -13.29
C HIS A 72 -8.71 -13.02 -13.45
N LYS A 73 -9.93 -12.72 -13.02
CA LYS A 73 -11.12 -13.56 -13.26
C LYS A 73 -11.95 -13.03 -14.42
N ASN A 74 -11.77 -11.76 -14.79
CA ASN A 74 -12.49 -11.17 -15.91
C ASN A 74 -12.09 -11.80 -17.27
N PRO A 75 -13.06 -12.28 -18.09
CA PRO A 75 -12.76 -12.88 -19.39
C PRO A 75 -11.99 -11.97 -20.34
N GLU A 76 -12.32 -10.68 -20.41
CA GLU A 76 -11.63 -9.76 -21.33
C GLU A 76 -10.17 -9.53 -20.90
N ARG A 77 -9.89 -9.48 -19.59
CA ARG A 77 -8.50 -9.44 -19.06
C ARG A 77 -7.75 -10.73 -19.34
N LEU A 78 -8.44 -11.86 -19.26
CA LEU A 78 -7.85 -13.17 -19.57
C LEU A 78 -7.51 -13.29 -21.07
N ASP A 79 -8.35 -12.74 -21.94
CA ASP A 79 -8.09 -12.64 -23.39
C ASP A 79 -6.87 -11.75 -23.67
N ASP A 80 -6.80 -10.55 -23.08
CA ASP A 80 -5.62 -9.67 -23.16
C ASP A 80 -4.34 -10.39 -22.72
N LEU A 81 -4.39 -11.12 -21.61
CA LEU A 81 -3.23 -11.88 -21.10
C LEU A 81 -2.85 -13.04 -22.02
N SER A 82 -3.82 -13.69 -22.66
CA SER A 82 -3.56 -14.70 -23.69
C SER A 82 -2.81 -14.10 -24.88
N ASP A 83 -3.26 -12.94 -25.36
CA ASP A 83 -2.61 -12.20 -26.45
C ASP A 83 -1.19 -11.75 -26.06
N TYR A 84 -1.00 -11.27 -24.83
CA TYR A 84 0.33 -10.89 -24.33
C TYR A 84 1.27 -12.10 -24.27
N ARG A 85 0.81 -13.25 -23.76
CA ARG A 85 1.59 -14.50 -23.72
C ARG A 85 1.96 -14.98 -25.12
N ALA A 86 1.03 -14.93 -26.07
CA ALA A 86 1.31 -15.27 -27.46
C ALA A 86 2.38 -14.34 -28.07
N ALA A 87 2.27 -13.03 -27.85
CA ALA A 87 3.24 -12.05 -28.35
C ALA A 87 4.63 -12.15 -27.70
N CYS A 88 4.72 -12.66 -26.46
CA CYS A 88 5.97 -12.84 -25.73
C CYS A 88 6.59 -14.24 -25.91
N THR A 89 5.93 -15.14 -26.65
CA THR A 89 6.42 -16.49 -26.89
C THR A 89 7.76 -16.47 -27.64
N GLY A 90 8.76 -17.21 -27.12
CA GLY A 90 10.10 -17.30 -27.72
C GLY A 90 11.00 -16.10 -27.48
N GLN A 91 10.55 -15.07 -26.75
CA GLN A 91 11.40 -13.96 -26.33
C GLN A 91 12.24 -14.34 -25.09
N PRO A 92 13.53 -13.96 -25.02
CA PRO A 92 14.31 -14.05 -23.80
C PRO A 92 13.60 -13.30 -22.66
N GLY A 93 13.26 -14.00 -21.57
CA GLY A 93 12.50 -13.40 -20.47
C GLY A 93 10.99 -13.29 -20.72
N GLY A 94 10.41 -14.18 -21.53
CA GLY A 94 8.98 -14.16 -21.93
C GLY A 94 7.97 -13.77 -20.85
N ASP A 95 8.09 -14.28 -19.62
CA ASP A 95 7.18 -13.89 -18.51
C ASP A 95 7.27 -12.41 -18.15
N LEU A 96 8.48 -11.83 -18.14
CA LEU A 96 8.66 -10.41 -17.87
C LEU A 96 8.07 -9.55 -18.99
N CYS A 97 8.19 -9.99 -20.24
CA CYS A 97 7.52 -9.34 -21.38
C CYS A 97 6.00 -9.30 -21.19
N VAL A 98 5.38 -10.35 -20.62
CA VAL A 98 3.93 -10.36 -20.33
C VAL A 98 3.59 -9.28 -19.30
N LEU A 99 4.38 -9.17 -18.22
CA LEU A 99 4.17 -8.16 -17.20
C LEU A 99 4.38 -6.73 -17.72
N GLU A 100 5.36 -6.52 -18.60
CA GLU A 100 5.60 -5.24 -19.27
C GLU A 100 4.43 -4.83 -20.17
N LYS A 101 3.85 -5.78 -20.92
CA LYS A 101 2.63 -5.53 -21.71
C LYS A 101 1.43 -5.24 -20.81
N TYR A 102 1.28 -5.99 -19.73
CA TYR A 102 0.21 -5.80 -18.75
C TYR A 102 0.22 -4.40 -18.11
N TRP A 103 1.41 -3.86 -17.83
CA TRP A 103 1.55 -2.50 -17.33
C TRP A 103 1.58 -1.43 -18.43
N GLY A 104 1.91 -1.79 -19.66
CA GLY A 104 2.20 -0.86 -20.75
C GLY A 104 3.46 -0.01 -20.53
N ASP A 105 4.25 -0.34 -19.51
CA ASP A 105 5.43 0.43 -19.08
C ASP A 105 6.46 -0.51 -18.42
N HIS A 106 7.71 -0.39 -18.86
CA HIS A 106 8.82 -1.24 -18.42
C HIS A 106 9.21 -0.99 -16.95
N GLU A 107 9.30 0.28 -16.55
CA GLU A 107 9.66 0.64 -15.17
C GLU A 107 8.57 0.21 -14.18
N ALA A 108 7.29 0.36 -14.55
CA ALA A 108 6.14 -0.06 -13.78
C ALA A 108 6.15 -1.57 -13.53
N ALA A 109 6.32 -2.38 -14.59
CA ALA A 109 6.39 -3.83 -14.48
C ALA A 109 7.53 -4.29 -13.54
N TRP A 110 8.71 -3.71 -13.70
CA TRP A 110 9.87 -4.04 -12.87
C TRP A 110 9.68 -3.62 -11.43
N ARG A 111 9.08 -2.45 -11.19
CA ARG A 111 8.79 -1.98 -9.83
C ARG A 111 7.76 -2.87 -9.15
N ALA A 112 6.68 -3.25 -9.85
CA ALA A 112 5.67 -4.16 -9.31
C ALA A 112 6.29 -5.52 -8.94
N LEU A 113 7.13 -6.08 -9.81
CA LEU A 113 7.83 -7.34 -9.55
C LEU A 113 8.81 -7.23 -8.37
N ALA A 114 9.62 -6.18 -8.32
CA ALA A 114 10.57 -5.96 -7.24
C ALA A 114 9.88 -5.73 -5.88
N LEU A 115 8.79 -4.95 -5.85
CA LEU A 115 7.97 -4.75 -4.65
C LEU A 115 7.42 -6.08 -4.15
N PHE A 116 6.92 -6.92 -5.07
CA PHE A 116 6.42 -8.24 -4.73
C PHE A 116 7.52 -9.10 -4.13
N TYR A 117 8.65 -9.29 -4.82
CA TYR A 117 9.75 -10.13 -4.34
C TYR A 117 10.30 -9.71 -2.98
N ASP A 118 10.45 -8.41 -2.72
CA ASP A 118 11.10 -7.93 -1.51
C ASP A 118 10.15 -7.73 -0.33
N THR A 119 8.89 -7.39 -0.59
CA THR A 119 7.96 -6.92 0.46
C THR A 119 6.65 -7.70 0.54
N LYS A 120 6.41 -8.63 -0.40
CA LYS A 120 5.12 -9.33 -0.55
C LYS A 120 3.95 -8.37 -0.80
N THR A 121 4.21 -7.23 -1.45
CA THR A 121 3.17 -6.29 -1.89
C THR A 121 2.78 -6.59 -3.32
N VAL A 122 1.49 -6.86 -3.56
CA VAL A 122 0.92 -7.04 -4.89
C VAL A 122 0.24 -5.75 -5.31
N VAL A 123 0.53 -5.28 -6.52
CA VAL A 123 -0.21 -4.19 -7.15
C VAL A 123 -0.67 -4.70 -8.51
N LYS A 124 -1.98 -4.67 -8.76
CA LYS A 124 -2.56 -5.12 -10.03
C LYS A 124 -3.71 -4.22 -10.46
N HIS A 125 -4.15 -4.35 -11.72
CA HIS A 125 -5.33 -3.67 -12.27
C HIS A 125 -6.63 -4.25 -11.69
N ALA A 126 -7.75 -3.54 -11.92
CA ALA A 126 -9.07 -3.94 -11.43
C ALA A 126 -9.62 -5.16 -12.17
N GLU A 127 -10.41 -5.96 -11.45
CA GLU A 127 -11.35 -6.96 -11.97
C GLU A 127 -12.60 -6.29 -12.56
N ASP A 128 -12.41 -5.31 -13.44
CA ASP A 128 -13.54 -4.58 -14.03
C ASP A 128 -13.95 -5.19 -15.37
N PRO A 129 -15.17 -5.73 -15.47
CA PRO A 129 -15.61 -6.41 -16.66
C PRO A 129 -15.86 -5.56 -17.89
N ASN A 130 -15.79 -4.23 -17.79
CA ASN A 130 -15.99 -3.34 -18.93
C ASN A 130 -14.89 -2.28 -19.07
N TYR A 131 -13.74 -2.42 -18.38
CA TYR A 131 -12.63 -1.46 -18.41
C TYR A 131 -13.01 0.01 -18.12
N LEU A 132 -14.06 0.24 -17.36
CA LEU A 132 -14.53 1.55 -16.91
C LEU A 132 -13.68 2.11 -15.75
N ILE A 133 -13.07 1.24 -14.96
CA ILE A 133 -12.19 1.57 -13.85
C ILE A 133 -10.81 1.84 -14.41
N LYS A 134 -10.37 3.10 -14.27
CA LYS A 134 -9.04 3.55 -14.66
C LYS A 134 -7.98 2.66 -13.98
N PRO A 135 -7.04 2.06 -14.73
CA PRO A 135 -5.96 1.26 -14.16
C PRO A 135 -4.99 2.16 -13.38
N PHE A 136 -4.18 1.55 -12.51
CA PHE A 136 -3.02 2.24 -11.97
C PHE A 136 -2.00 2.54 -13.07
N SER A 137 -1.18 3.56 -12.82
CA SER A 137 -0.09 3.98 -13.71
C SER A 137 1.26 3.81 -13.01
N ALA A 138 2.36 3.96 -13.76
CA ALA A 138 3.71 3.94 -13.20
C ALA A 138 3.89 4.93 -12.03
N ASP A 139 3.21 6.07 -12.10
CA ASP A 139 3.22 7.08 -11.05
C ASP A 139 2.54 6.63 -9.75
N HIS A 140 1.44 5.87 -9.85
CA HIS A 140 0.80 5.28 -8.68
C HIS A 140 1.73 4.28 -7.98
N LEU A 141 2.42 3.42 -8.75
CA LEU A 141 3.40 2.48 -8.21
C LEU A 141 4.54 3.17 -7.45
N ARG A 142 5.00 4.34 -7.93
CA ARG A 142 6.03 5.14 -7.24
C ARG A 142 5.53 5.62 -5.88
N ILE A 143 4.24 5.97 -5.75
CA ILE A 143 3.65 6.34 -4.45
C ILE A 143 3.45 5.15 -3.53
N PHE A 144 3.02 4.01 -4.07
CA PHE A 144 2.93 2.77 -3.27
C PHE A 144 4.30 2.34 -2.76
N GLU A 145 5.35 2.44 -3.58
CA GLU A 145 6.73 2.22 -3.13
C GLU A 145 7.09 3.14 -1.94
N LYS A 146 6.82 4.45 -2.07
CA LYS A 146 7.11 5.40 -0.98
C LYS A 146 6.38 5.03 0.30
N ALA A 147 5.10 4.68 0.20
CA ALA A 147 4.30 4.27 1.35
C ALA A 147 4.85 3.01 2.01
N VAL A 148 5.15 1.97 1.23
CA VAL A 148 5.76 0.72 1.73
C VAL A 148 7.09 0.99 2.42
N ARG A 149 7.93 1.88 1.88
CA ARG A 149 9.20 2.29 2.50
C ARG A 149 9.03 3.14 3.76
N LYS A 150 7.83 3.61 4.07
CA LYS A 150 7.49 4.26 5.34
C LYS A 150 7.02 3.28 6.42
N ILE A 151 6.80 2.01 6.08
CA ILE A 151 6.39 0.97 7.02
C ILE A 151 7.60 0.09 7.38
N PRO A 152 7.94 -0.07 8.67
CA PRO A 152 9.03 -0.94 9.12
C PRO A 152 8.86 -2.38 8.61
N ALA A 153 9.99 -3.05 8.33
CA ALA A 153 9.99 -4.43 7.82
C ALA A 153 9.19 -5.41 8.70
N PHE A 154 9.29 -5.29 10.02
CA PHE A 154 8.55 -6.17 10.93
C PHE A 154 7.03 -5.95 10.83
N LEU A 155 6.55 -4.71 10.65
CA LEU A 155 5.13 -4.43 10.46
C LEU A 155 4.66 -4.93 9.10
N ARG A 156 5.45 -4.78 8.04
CA ARG A 156 5.15 -5.35 6.71
C ARG A 156 5.02 -6.88 6.76
N GLN A 157 5.92 -7.54 7.49
CA GLN A 157 5.86 -8.99 7.72
C GLN A 157 4.64 -9.41 8.56
N THR A 158 4.17 -8.56 9.48
CA THR A 158 2.95 -8.82 10.24
C THR A 158 1.69 -8.60 9.40
N ILE A 159 1.66 -7.58 8.54
CA ILE A 159 0.53 -7.33 7.64
C ILE A 159 0.35 -8.51 6.68
N SER A 160 1.44 -9.00 6.07
CA SER A 160 1.33 -10.11 5.12
C SER A 160 0.91 -11.43 5.75
N LYS A 161 0.89 -11.48 7.08
CA LYS A 161 0.63 -12.65 7.89
C LYS A 161 -0.87 -12.71 8.20
N ALA A 162 -1.61 -13.46 7.39
CA ALA A 162 -3.03 -13.72 7.58
C ALA A 162 -3.33 -15.20 7.27
N LYS A 163 -3.86 -15.94 8.25
CA LYS A 163 -4.38 -17.29 8.04
C LYS A 163 -5.89 -17.23 7.87
N PRO A 164 -6.47 -17.61 6.72
CA PRO A 164 -7.90 -17.62 6.55
C PRO A 164 -8.56 -18.79 7.27
N VAL A 165 -9.89 -18.75 7.31
CA VAL A 165 -10.71 -19.73 8.03
C VAL A 165 -10.89 -20.98 7.17
N GLU A 166 -10.21 -22.07 7.52
CA GLU A 166 -10.35 -23.38 6.85
C GLU A 166 -11.80 -23.93 6.86
N LYS A 167 -12.66 -23.40 7.72
CA LYS A 167 -14.08 -23.80 7.89
C LYS A 167 -15.03 -22.60 7.85
N LEU A 168 -14.81 -21.66 6.92
CA LEU A 168 -15.59 -20.41 6.80
C LEU A 168 -17.10 -20.65 6.94
N GLU A 169 -17.66 -21.60 6.19
CA GLU A 169 -19.10 -21.88 6.19
C GLU A 169 -19.65 -22.30 7.56
N GLN A 170 -18.85 -23.00 8.38
CA GLN A 170 -19.25 -23.37 9.74
C GLN A 170 -19.21 -22.16 10.68
N GLU A 171 -18.23 -21.27 10.52
CA GLU A 171 -18.05 -20.09 11.38
C GLU A 171 -19.05 -18.97 11.07
N ILE A 172 -19.54 -18.84 9.83
CA ILE A 172 -20.51 -17.80 9.44
C ILE A 172 -21.98 -18.25 9.61
N ALA A 173 -22.22 -19.53 9.91
CA ALA A 173 -23.55 -20.15 9.87
C ALA A 173 -24.60 -19.44 10.75
N ASP A 174 -24.18 -18.95 11.91
CA ASP A 174 -25.04 -18.28 12.89
C ASP A 174 -25.25 -16.78 12.60
N GLN A 175 -24.60 -16.22 11.58
CA GLN A 175 -24.72 -14.79 11.23
C GLN A 175 -25.96 -14.51 10.37
N PRO A 176 -26.51 -13.28 10.38
CA PRO A 176 -27.59 -12.89 9.47
C PRO A 176 -27.20 -13.08 7.99
N ALA A 177 -28.14 -13.52 7.16
CA ALA A 177 -27.89 -13.86 5.75
C ALA A 177 -27.22 -12.72 4.95
N ALA A 178 -27.60 -11.46 5.20
CA ALA A 178 -26.97 -10.30 4.57
C ALA A 178 -25.48 -10.15 4.96
N MET A 179 -25.12 -10.50 6.20
CA MET A 179 -23.74 -10.49 6.68
C MET A 179 -22.95 -11.66 6.09
N GLN A 180 -23.56 -12.85 6.01
CA GLN A 180 -22.95 -13.99 5.33
C GLN A 180 -22.62 -13.68 3.87
N ALA A 181 -23.53 -13.03 3.14
CA ALA A 181 -23.30 -12.59 1.77
C ALA A 181 -22.12 -11.61 1.67
N LEU A 182 -22.08 -10.58 2.54
CA LEU A 182 -20.94 -9.64 2.59
C LEU A 182 -19.62 -10.33 2.93
N ILE A 183 -19.63 -11.33 3.84
CA ILE A 183 -18.45 -12.12 4.19
C ILE A 183 -17.96 -12.93 2.99
N ARG A 184 -18.87 -13.58 2.25
CA ARG A 184 -18.52 -14.37 1.07
C ARG A 184 -18.03 -13.50 -0.09
N ASP A 185 -18.68 -12.38 -0.35
CA ASP A 185 -18.22 -11.39 -1.35
C ASP A 185 -16.82 -10.84 -0.98
N ALA A 186 -16.52 -10.76 0.32
CA ALA A 186 -15.23 -10.38 0.86
C ALA A 186 -14.29 -11.58 1.13
N TYR A 187 -14.62 -12.80 0.73
CA TYR A 187 -13.73 -13.96 0.85
C TYR A 187 -13.12 -14.26 -0.53
N GLN A 188 -11.79 -14.41 -0.60
CA GLN A 188 -11.14 -14.74 -1.87
C GLN A 188 -11.36 -16.22 -2.19
N GLU A 189 -12.25 -16.51 -3.14
CA GLU A 189 -12.56 -17.87 -3.61
C GLU A 189 -11.32 -18.65 -4.12
N ASP A 190 -10.26 -17.94 -4.52
CA ASP A 190 -9.00 -18.50 -5.03
C ASP A 190 -7.98 -18.82 -3.93
N TYR A 191 -8.29 -18.57 -2.65
CA TYR A 191 -7.36 -18.84 -1.55
C TYR A 191 -6.87 -20.30 -1.52
N ASP A 192 -7.82 -21.24 -1.60
CA ASP A 192 -7.55 -22.68 -1.54
C ASP A 192 -6.68 -23.17 -2.70
N THR A 193 -6.56 -22.36 -3.76
CA THR A 193 -5.75 -22.62 -4.95
C THR A 193 -4.52 -21.72 -5.07
N SER A 194 -4.35 -20.76 -4.15
CA SER A 194 -3.27 -19.79 -4.22
C SER A 194 -1.95 -20.40 -3.77
N ILE A 195 -0.83 -19.93 -4.34
CA ILE A 195 0.53 -20.38 -3.95
C ILE A 195 0.86 -20.07 -2.47
N TRP A 196 0.02 -19.30 -1.79
CA TRP A 196 0.14 -18.85 -0.41
C TRP A 196 -0.43 -19.83 0.62
N GLN A 197 -1.12 -20.87 0.17
CA GLN A 197 -1.66 -21.91 1.06
C GLN A 197 -0.56 -22.55 1.91
N ALA A 198 0.66 -22.70 1.36
CA ALA A 198 1.76 -23.39 2.03
C ALA A 198 2.46 -22.56 3.12
N ASP A 199 2.39 -21.22 3.05
CA ASP A 199 3.02 -20.33 4.03
C ASP A 199 2.00 -19.61 4.94
N HIS A 200 0.70 -19.80 4.71
CA HIS A 200 -0.41 -19.18 5.45
C HIS A 200 -0.30 -17.65 5.55
N THR A 201 0.15 -16.99 4.48
CA THR A 201 0.35 -15.53 4.48
C THR A 201 -0.18 -14.87 3.20
N HIS A 202 -1.08 -13.88 3.34
CA HIS A 202 -1.64 -13.12 2.21
C HIS A 202 -0.83 -11.84 1.90
N PRO A 203 -0.51 -11.55 0.63
CA PRO A 203 0.15 -10.31 0.27
C PRO A 203 -0.70 -9.07 0.59
N LEU A 204 -0.03 -7.96 0.93
CA LEU A 204 -0.68 -6.64 0.89
C LEU A 204 -1.00 -6.33 -0.57
N THR A 205 -2.28 -6.31 -0.91
CA THR A 205 -2.77 -6.18 -2.29
C THR A 205 -3.39 -4.80 -2.48
N LEU A 206 -2.91 -4.05 -3.48
CA LEU A 206 -3.46 -2.75 -3.85
C LEU A 206 -4.08 -2.86 -5.25
N VAL A 207 -5.36 -2.52 -5.39
CA VAL A 207 -6.06 -2.55 -6.68
C VAL A 207 -6.87 -1.28 -6.91
N PRO A 208 -7.07 -0.86 -8.16
CA PRO A 208 -8.04 0.18 -8.46
C PRO A 208 -9.45 -0.40 -8.34
N GLY A 209 -10.42 0.41 -7.96
CA GLY A 209 -11.81 -0.01 -7.90
C GLY A 209 -12.78 1.14 -7.70
N ILE A 210 -14.03 0.80 -7.40
CA ILE A 210 -15.05 1.75 -7.01
C ILE A 210 -15.29 1.50 -5.52
N GLY A 211 -14.82 2.42 -4.67
CA GLY A 211 -15.13 2.37 -3.24
C GLY A 211 -16.63 2.39 -2.98
N PHE A 212 -17.08 2.00 -1.79
CA PHE A 212 -18.51 1.92 -1.44
C PHE A 212 -19.30 3.15 -1.95
N ARG A 213 -20.25 2.90 -2.87
CA ARG A 213 -21.11 3.92 -3.53
C ARG A 213 -20.37 5.04 -4.26
N SER A 214 -19.12 4.83 -4.67
CA SER A 214 -18.26 5.85 -5.31
C SER A 214 -17.96 7.07 -4.43
N GLN A 215 -18.11 6.94 -3.10
CA GLN A 215 -17.97 8.05 -2.15
C GLN A 215 -16.64 8.04 -1.40
N THR A 216 -15.91 6.91 -1.38
CA THR A 216 -14.65 6.80 -0.64
C THR A 216 -13.44 6.82 -1.57
N VAL A 217 -12.36 7.46 -1.11
CA VAL A 217 -11.07 7.52 -1.82
C VAL A 217 -10.42 6.13 -1.87
N ALA A 218 -10.53 5.38 -0.78
CA ALA A 218 -10.09 4.01 -0.69
C ALA A 218 -11.00 3.18 0.23
N GLN A 219 -10.80 1.86 0.23
CA GLN A 219 -11.51 0.91 1.07
C GLN A 219 -10.60 -0.28 1.38
N VAL A 220 -10.53 -0.68 2.66
CA VAL A 220 -9.70 -1.79 3.13
C VAL A 220 -10.55 -3.01 3.42
N PHE A 221 -10.21 -4.12 2.79
CA PHE A 221 -10.74 -5.46 3.05
C PHE A 221 -9.71 -6.22 3.86
N SER A 222 -9.74 -6.00 5.18
CA SER A 222 -8.71 -6.46 6.12
C SER A 222 -8.46 -7.97 6.10
N GLY A 223 -9.49 -8.79 5.87
CA GLY A 223 -9.33 -10.25 5.76
C GLY A 223 -8.62 -10.72 4.50
N GLN A 224 -8.48 -9.84 3.50
CA GLN A 224 -7.80 -10.13 2.24
C GLN A 224 -6.46 -9.39 2.11
N ASN A 225 -6.08 -8.59 3.12
CA ASN A 225 -5.01 -7.60 2.98
C ASN A 225 -5.16 -6.72 1.72
N LEU A 226 -6.40 -6.45 1.31
CA LEU A 226 -6.71 -5.78 0.06
C LEU A 226 -7.11 -4.33 0.33
N ILE A 227 -6.50 -3.40 -0.40
CA ILE A 227 -6.84 -1.99 -0.41
C ILE A 227 -7.30 -1.63 -1.81
N VAL A 228 -8.54 -1.18 -1.92
CA VAL A 228 -9.16 -0.74 -3.16
C VAL A 228 -9.12 0.78 -3.22
N PHE A 229 -8.53 1.35 -4.27
CA PHE A 229 -8.47 2.80 -4.47
C PHE A 229 -9.40 3.24 -5.60
N THR A 230 -10.23 4.24 -5.33
CA THR A 230 -10.97 4.95 -6.38
C THR A 230 -10.00 5.88 -7.10
N VAL A 231 -9.40 5.43 -8.22
CA VAL A 231 -8.28 6.12 -8.88
C VAL A 231 -8.55 7.60 -9.15
N LYS A 232 -9.76 7.96 -9.60
CA LYS A 232 -10.11 9.37 -9.82
C LYS A 232 -10.03 10.21 -8.53
N ALA A 233 -10.55 9.69 -7.43
CA ALA A 233 -10.51 10.37 -6.13
C ALA A 233 -9.10 10.36 -5.54
N PHE A 234 -8.36 9.28 -5.76
CA PHE A 234 -6.96 9.16 -5.37
C PHE A 234 -6.08 10.15 -6.13
N ASP A 235 -6.27 10.27 -7.45
CA ASP A 235 -5.58 11.24 -8.30
C ASP A 235 -5.88 12.67 -7.89
N ASN A 236 -7.04 13.03 -7.32
CA ASN A 236 -7.27 14.37 -6.76
C ASN A 236 -6.27 14.73 -5.63
N GLY A 237 -5.68 13.74 -4.96
CA GLY A 237 -4.57 13.96 -4.02
C GLY A 237 -3.27 14.44 -4.68
N LYS A 238 -3.21 14.44 -6.02
CA LYS A 238 -2.07 14.86 -6.85
C LYS A 238 -2.45 15.88 -7.94
N GLU A 239 -3.61 15.72 -8.54
CA GLU A 239 -4.16 16.46 -9.66
C GLU A 239 -5.00 17.65 -9.17
N GLY A 240 -4.50 18.86 -9.40
CA GLY A 240 -5.34 19.93 -9.94
C GLY A 240 -6.32 20.64 -9.00
N SER A 241 -6.56 20.21 -7.77
CA SER A 241 -7.12 21.10 -6.74
C SER A 241 -6.00 21.94 -6.15
N VAL A 242 -5.58 22.92 -6.95
CA VAL A 242 -4.69 24.00 -6.51
C VAL A 242 -5.33 24.64 -5.28
N TYR A 243 -4.79 24.39 -4.08
CA TYR A 243 -5.04 25.35 -3.02
C TYR A 243 -4.22 26.59 -3.32
N ARG A 244 -4.93 27.65 -3.69
CA ARG A 244 -4.37 28.95 -4.04
C ARG A 244 -4.42 29.83 -2.83
N ASP A 245 -3.44 29.68 -1.93
CA ASP A 245 -3.10 30.80 -1.07
C ASP A 245 -2.34 31.85 -1.92
N ILE A 246 -2.38 33.12 -1.51
CA ILE A 246 -2.02 34.33 -2.25
C ILE A 246 -0.78 34.12 -3.18
N GLY A 247 -1.02 33.74 -4.43
CA GLY A 247 -0.03 33.74 -5.51
C GLY A 247 0.82 32.48 -5.75
N VAL A 248 0.61 31.36 -5.03
CA VAL A 248 1.41 30.11 -5.18
C VAL A 248 0.55 28.82 -5.17
N GLU A 249 1.09 27.72 -5.70
CA GLU A 249 0.52 26.36 -5.76
C GLU A 249 1.44 25.38 -5.02
N TYR A 250 0.90 24.56 -4.11
CA TYR A 250 1.67 23.54 -3.38
C TYR A 250 1.82 22.24 -4.19
N LEU A 251 3.03 21.68 -4.25
CA LEU A 251 3.40 20.48 -5.04
C LEU A 251 3.58 19.25 -4.15
N VAL A 252 2.60 18.97 -3.31
CA VAL A 252 2.68 17.90 -2.33
C VAL A 252 1.89 16.74 -2.89
N ASP A 253 2.44 15.55 -2.81
CA ASP A 253 1.70 14.35 -3.17
C ASP A 253 0.90 13.85 -1.95
N PHE A 254 -0.36 14.28 -1.82
CA PHE A 254 -1.24 13.89 -0.71
C PHE A 254 -1.76 12.45 -0.81
N ARG A 255 -1.46 11.76 -1.92
CA ARG A 255 -1.73 10.33 -2.03
C ARG A 255 -0.91 9.52 -1.05
N LEU A 256 0.27 9.98 -0.66
CA LEU A 256 1.11 9.25 0.30
C LEU A 256 0.45 9.14 1.69
N PRO A 257 -0.05 10.24 2.31
CA PRO A 257 -0.90 10.16 3.49
C PRO A 257 -2.06 9.16 3.37
N ILE A 258 -2.79 9.20 2.26
CA ILE A 258 -3.91 8.28 2.02
C ILE A 258 -3.43 6.83 2.03
N VAL A 259 -2.39 6.48 1.28
CA VAL A 259 -1.89 5.09 1.26
C VAL A 259 -1.39 4.64 2.63
N VAL A 260 -0.69 5.49 3.38
CA VAL A 260 -0.21 5.16 4.72
C VAL A 260 -1.38 4.94 5.69
N HIS A 261 -2.43 5.75 5.61
CA HIS A 261 -3.67 5.58 6.37
C HIS A 261 -4.32 4.22 6.08
N GLU A 262 -4.49 3.87 4.81
CA GLU A 262 -5.10 2.58 4.46
C GLU A 262 -4.23 1.38 4.85
N ILE A 263 -2.89 1.51 4.80
CA ILE A 263 -2.00 0.48 5.34
C ILE A 263 -2.15 0.40 6.87
N ALA A 264 -2.39 1.51 7.58
CA ALA A 264 -2.60 1.49 9.02
C ALA A 264 -3.84 0.69 9.43
N HIS A 265 -4.89 0.71 8.62
CA HIS A 265 -6.04 -0.19 8.80
C HIS A 265 -5.63 -1.66 8.72
N THR A 266 -4.68 -2.03 7.85
CA THR A 266 -4.14 -3.40 7.86
C THR A 266 -3.35 -3.70 9.14
N ILE A 267 -2.55 -2.73 9.63
CA ILE A 267 -1.78 -2.89 10.89
C ILE A 267 -2.70 -3.13 12.09
N ASP A 268 -3.82 -2.40 12.19
CA ASP A 268 -4.80 -2.56 13.28
C ASP A 268 -5.27 -4.02 13.45
N ASN A 269 -5.45 -4.72 12.34
CA ASN A 269 -6.00 -6.08 12.35
C ASN A 269 -4.97 -7.15 12.74
N PHE A 270 -3.69 -6.96 12.42
CA PHE A 270 -2.68 -8.04 12.54
C PHE A 270 -1.67 -7.83 13.67
N HIS A 271 -1.66 -6.68 14.34
CA HIS A 271 -0.64 -6.35 15.33
C HIS A 271 -0.43 -7.39 16.45
N PHE A 272 -1.51 -8.02 16.93
CA PHE A 272 -1.46 -9.02 17.99
C PHE A 272 -1.47 -10.48 17.50
N TRP A 273 -1.44 -10.72 16.19
CA TRP A 273 -1.49 -12.08 15.67
C TRP A 273 -0.15 -12.80 15.86
N ASN A 274 -0.21 -14.00 16.43
CA ASN A 274 0.95 -14.85 16.71
C ASN A 274 1.36 -15.73 15.52
N GLY A 275 0.55 -15.80 14.47
CA GLY A 275 0.81 -16.65 13.30
C GLY A 275 0.20 -18.05 13.36
N GLU A 276 -0.42 -18.43 14.49
CA GLU A 276 -0.91 -19.80 14.74
C GLU A 276 -2.43 -19.90 14.74
N ASP A 277 -3.13 -18.81 15.08
CA ASP A 277 -4.59 -18.79 15.18
C ASP A 277 -5.28 -18.61 13.81
N ASP A 278 -6.36 -19.36 13.55
CA ASP A 278 -7.27 -19.14 12.42
C ASP A 278 -7.98 -17.79 12.58
N LEU A 279 -8.02 -16.98 11.52
CA LEU A 279 -8.48 -15.60 11.63
C LEU A 279 -9.87 -15.36 11.03
N TYR A 280 -10.78 -14.78 11.81
CA TYR A 280 -12.13 -14.43 11.35
C TYR A 280 -12.32 -12.91 11.20
N PHE A 281 -12.77 -12.50 10.00
CA PHE A 281 -12.86 -11.12 9.49
C PHE A 281 -13.70 -10.13 10.34
N PHE A 282 -14.64 -10.58 11.20
CA PHE A 282 -15.54 -9.66 11.93
C PHE A 282 -15.57 -9.73 13.46
N TYR A 283 -15.07 -10.80 14.11
CA TYR A 283 -15.41 -11.01 15.54
C TYR A 283 -14.27 -11.48 16.45
N LYS A 284 -13.15 -12.01 15.93
CA LYS A 284 -12.14 -12.69 16.78
C LYS A 284 -10.78 -12.02 16.85
N TYR A 285 -10.55 -10.90 16.17
CA TYR A 285 -9.30 -10.15 16.34
C TYR A 285 -9.31 -9.38 17.65
N ARG A 286 -8.29 -9.60 18.48
CA ARG A 286 -7.79 -8.50 19.32
C ARG A 286 -7.15 -7.51 18.36
N LYS A 287 -7.89 -6.47 18.00
CA LYS A 287 -7.37 -5.34 17.23
C LYS A 287 -6.66 -4.40 18.17
N ILE A 288 -5.72 -3.60 17.66
CA ILE A 288 -5.18 -2.47 18.43
C ILE A 288 -6.33 -1.56 18.87
N SER A 289 -7.29 -1.29 17.99
CA SER A 289 -8.46 -0.45 18.22
C SER A 289 -9.46 -1.01 19.22
N ASN A 290 -9.43 -2.32 19.50
CA ASN A 290 -10.39 -2.99 20.39
C ASN A 290 -9.78 -3.50 21.71
N ASP A 291 -8.46 -3.31 21.91
CA ASP A 291 -7.84 -3.62 23.20
C ASP A 291 -8.19 -2.54 24.25
N ALA A 292 -8.63 -2.96 25.43
CA ALA A 292 -9.20 -2.05 26.42
C ALA A 292 -8.22 -0.98 26.92
N GLN A 293 -6.91 -1.28 26.95
CA GLN A 293 -5.90 -0.32 27.42
C GLN A 293 -5.54 0.68 26.31
N THR A 294 -5.41 0.21 25.06
CA THR A 294 -5.10 1.06 23.90
C THR A 294 -6.30 1.88 23.42
N LEU A 295 -7.52 1.34 23.54
CA LEU A 295 -8.77 2.02 23.16
C LEU A 295 -8.89 3.39 23.83
N LYS A 296 -8.54 3.48 25.12
CA LYS A 296 -8.56 4.75 25.84
C LYS A 296 -7.53 5.74 25.29
N ILE A 297 -6.31 5.28 25.01
CA ILE A 297 -5.25 6.12 24.42
C ILE A 297 -5.71 6.69 23.08
N ILE A 298 -6.32 5.87 22.24
CA ILE A 298 -6.85 6.28 20.92
C ILE A 298 -8.03 7.25 21.11
N ALA A 299 -9.00 6.91 21.96
CA ALA A 299 -10.18 7.73 22.20
C ALA A 299 -9.82 9.12 22.77
N ASP A 300 -8.85 9.20 23.68
CA ASP A 300 -8.42 10.45 24.32
C ASP A 300 -7.47 11.29 23.43
N ALA A 301 -6.85 10.68 22.41
CA ALA A 301 -5.89 11.38 21.55
C ALA A 301 -6.55 12.55 20.78
N LYS A 302 -5.91 13.72 20.79
CA LYS A 302 -6.28 14.81 19.90
C LYS A 302 -5.43 14.70 18.64
N LEU A 303 -6.06 14.35 17.53
CA LEU A 303 -5.40 14.29 16.23
C LEU A 303 -4.70 15.63 15.96
N ALA A 304 -3.47 15.54 15.49
CA ALA A 304 -2.69 16.70 15.13
C ALA A 304 -3.33 17.40 13.94
N LEU A 305 -3.38 18.73 13.98
CA LEU A 305 -3.64 19.51 12.78
C LEU A 305 -2.45 19.35 11.87
N TRP A 306 -2.67 18.69 10.74
CA TRP A 306 -1.70 18.70 9.67
C TRP A 306 -1.33 20.14 9.29
N PRO A 307 -0.06 20.41 8.97
CA PRO A 307 0.39 21.79 8.83
C PRO A 307 -0.41 22.53 7.76
N SER A 308 -0.96 23.71 8.11
CA SER A 308 -1.96 24.44 7.32
C SER A 308 -1.54 24.67 5.87
N LYS A 309 -0.27 25.02 5.64
CA LYS A 309 0.33 25.16 4.30
C LYS A 309 0.25 23.91 3.42
N TRP A 310 -0.08 22.75 3.98
CA TRP A 310 -0.29 21.49 3.27
C TRP A 310 -1.79 21.11 3.25
N PHE A 311 -2.61 21.51 4.23
CA PHE A 311 -3.96 20.94 4.39
C PHE A 311 -5.12 21.74 3.84
N GLU A 312 -4.92 22.99 3.42
CA GLU A 312 -6.04 23.76 2.89
C GLU A 312 -6.60 23.21 1.55
N ALA A 313 -5.90 22.25 0.90
CA ALA A 313 -6.37 21.51 -0.27
C ALA A 313 -7.40 20.40 0.03
N PHE A 314 -7.64 20.07 1.31
CA PHE A 314 -8.58 19.04 1.74
C PHE A 314 -9.95 19.67 2.06
N GLU A 315 -10.68 20.17 1.06
CA GLU A 315 -12.10 20.56 1.22
C GLU A 315 -12.97 19.38 1.71
N PHE A 316 -12.50 18.14 1.53
CA PHE A 316 -13.14 16.93 2.04
C PHE A 316 -12.93 16.69 3.55
N LEU A 317 -12.07 17.46 4.23
CA LEU A 317 -11.86 17.38 5.70
C LEU A 317 -12.33 18.66 6.40
N ALA A 318 -13.53 19.15 6.06
CA ALA A 318 -14.28 20.02 6.96
C ALA A 318 -14.48 19.41 8.37
N GLU A 319 -14.20 18.11 8.54
CA GLU A 319 -14.16 17.38 9.81
C GLU A 319 -12.88 17.62 10.66
N VAL A 320 -11.83 18.24 10.11
CA VAL A 320 -10.54 18.41 10.80
C VAL A 320 -10.40 19.77 11.51
N ASN A 321 -11.30 20.74 11.27
CA ASN A 321 -11.27 22.01 11.98
C ASN A 321 -12.53 22.24 12.82
N ASP A 322 -12.30 22.37 14.13
CA ASP A 322 -13.26 22.71 15.19
C ASP A 322 -14.26 21.67 15.69
N GLY A 323 -14.07 20.38 15.41
CA GLY A 323 -14.80 19.38 16.18
C GLY A 323 -14.91 18.02 15.57
N ARG A 324 -13.83 17.25 15.74
CA ARG A 324 -13.79 15.79 15.69
C ARG A 324 -14.02 15.23 14.30
N TYR A 325 -12.96 14.69 13.73
CA TYR A 325 -13.07 13.39 13.13
C TYR A 325 -13.61 12.42 14.20
N ASP A 326 -14.94 12.37 14.33
CA ASP A 326 -15.72 11.44 15.17
C ASP A 326 -15.93 10.13 14.40
N GLY A 327 -14.92 9.78 13.58
CA GLY A 327 -14.81 8.47 13.00
C GLY A 327 -14.74 7.42 14.12
N ASN A 328 -15.06 6.18 13.77
CA ASN A 328 -14.86 5.07 14.69
C ASN A 328 -13.38 5.00 15.14
N VAL A 329 -13.13 4.27 16.23
CA VAL A 329 -11.79 4.16 16.83
C VAL A 329 -10.75 3.65 15.82
N GLN A 330 -11.16 2.84 14.84
CA GLN A 330 -10.32 2.29 13.78
C GLN A 330 -9.77 3.39 12.87
N GLU A 331 -10.64 4.28 12.37
CA GLU A 331 -10.19 5.40 11.52
C GLU A 331 -9.31 6.37 12.30
N LYS A 332 -9.62 6.62 13.57
CA LYS A 332 -8.79 7.46 14.43
C LYS A 332 -7.40 6.84 14.66
N LEU A 333 -7.32 5.52 14.82
CA LEU A 333 -6.06 4.80 14.89
C LEU A 333 -5.26 4.91 13.59
N ALA A 334 -5.93 4.74 12.44
CA ALA A 334 -5.29 4.86 11.14
C ALA A 334 -4.67 6.26 10.93
N GLU A 335 -5.41 7.31 11.31
CA GLU A 335 -4.90 8.68 11.34
C GLU A 335 -3.73 8.84 12.31
N LEU A 336 -3.80 8.31 13.53
CA LEU A 336 -2.70 8.38 14.49
C LEU A 336 -1.41 7.74 13.94
N VAL A 337 -1.52 6.57 13.31
CA VAL A 337 -0.39 5.88 12.66
C VAL A 337 0.16 6.72 11.50
N ALA A 338 -0.70 7.26 10.65
CA ALA A 338 -0.29 8.13 9.55
C ALA A 338 0.42 9.39 10.07
N GLN A 339 -0.12 10.04 11.10
CA GLN A 339 0.47 11.23 11.72
C GLN A 339 1.79 10.93 12.42
N TYR A 340 1.93 9.75 13.02
CA TYR A 340 3.19 9.32 13.62
C TYR A 340 4.32 9.22 12.59
N ILE A 341 4.01 8.70 11.40
CA ILE A 341 4.98 8.57 10.30
C ILE A 341 5.23 9.92 9.62
N LEU A 342 4.17 10.71 9.39
CA LEU A 342 4.18 11.81 8.43
C LEU A 342 4.26 13.20 9.05
N ILE A 343 3.80 13.39 10.29
CA ILE A 343 3.87 14.65 11.06
C ILE A 343 4.13 14.40 12.58
N PRO A 344 5.16 13.61 12.94
CA PRO A 344 5.38 13.13 14.31
C PRO A 344 5.49 14.25 15.35
N GLU A 345 6.07 15.40 14.99
CA GLU A 345 6.30 16.50 15.93
C GLU A 345 5.01 17.16 16.38
N ARG A 346 4.04 17.26 15.46
CA ARG A 346 2.72 17.79 15.78
C ARG A 346 1.92 16.80 16.59
N LEU A 347 2.00 15.51 16.25
CA LEU A 347 1.35 14.45 17.04
C LEU A 347 1.90 14.42 18.46
N GLN A 348 3.22 14.56 18.64
CA GLN A 348 3.84 14.63 19.95
C GLN A 348 3.29 15.79 20.79
N GLN A 349 2.96 16.92 20.18
CA GLN A 349 2.38 18.09 20.86
C GLN A 349 0.88 17.92 21.13
N SER A 350 0.11 17.38 20.18
CA SER A 350 -1.35 17.28 20.28
C SER A 350 -1.82 16.09 21.12
N ALA A 351 -1.13 14.95 21.01
CA ALA A 351 -1.44 13.72 21.73
C ALA A 351 -0.15 13.00 22.23
N PRO A 352 0.57 13.57 23.22
CA PRO A 352 1.82 12.99 23.72
C PRO A 352 1.71 11.52 24.15
N ALA A 353 0.60 11.13 24.77
CA ALA A 353 0.38 9.75 25.21
C ALA A 353 0.26 8.78 24.02
N ALA A 354 -0.49 9.17 22.98
CA ALA A 354 -0.62 8.36 21.77
C ALA A 354 0.69 8.31 20.99
N TYR A 355 1.44 9.41 20.93
CA TYR A 355 2.77 9.45 20.34
C TYR A 355 3.73 8.47 21.02
N LEU A 356 3.81 8.49 22.36
CA LEU A 356 4.69 7.59 23.12
C LEU A 356 4.29 6.13 22.94
N TRP A 357 3.00 5.84 23.01
CA TRP A 357 2.46 4.50 22.77
C TRP A 357 2.77 3.99 21.36
N LEU A 358 2.57 4.83 20.32
CA LEU A 358 2.94 4.47 18.94
C LEU A 358 4.43 4.21 18.84
N ARG A 359 5.28 5.09 19.39
CA ARG A 359 6.73 4.91 19.36
C ARG A 359 7.14 3.61 20.03
N ASP A 360 6.73 3.39 21.27
CA ASP A 360 7.28 2.36 22.13
C ASP A 360 6.67 0.99 21.84
N ASP A 361 5.34 0.92 21.70
CA ASP A 361 4.61 -0.35 21.61
C ASP A 361 4.33 -0.77 20.16
N VAL A 362 3.99 0.18 19.28
CA VAL A 362 3.64 -0.12 17.88
C VAL A 362 4.86 -0.15 16.96
N PHE A 363 5.71 0.87 17.04
CA PHE A 363 6.86 1.09 16.17
C PHE A 363 8.20 0.66 16.78
N ARG A 364 8.21 0.15 18.03
CA ARG A 364 9.37 -0.45 18.71
C ARG A 364 10.59 0.48 18.76
N GLY A 365 10.37 1.75 19.08
CA GLY A 365 11.39 2.80 19.21
C GLY A 365 11.80 3.48 17.91
N ILE A 366 11.19 3.15 16.77
CA ILE A 366 11.48 3.79 15.48
C ILE A 366 10.85 5.18 15.43
N GLU A 367 11.67 6.22 15.32
CA GLU A 367 11.20 7.60 15.18
C GLU A 367 11.29 8.10 13.74
N TYR A 368 10.40 9.04 13.37
CA TYR A 368 10.32 9.60 12.03
C TYR A 368 10.63 11.10 12.01
N GLN A 369 11.07 11.58 10.84
CA GLN A 369 11.04 12.99 10.48
C GLN A 369 9.97 13.19 9.40
N GLY A 370 8.92 13.93 9.74
CA GLY A 370 7.78 14.17 8.87
C GLY A 370 7.90 15.40 7.98
N TYR A 371 6.76 15.78 7.38
CA TYR A 371 6.57 17.03 6.64
C TYR A 371 6.93 18.28 7.45
N ASP A 372 6.89 18.20 8.78
CA ASP A 372 7.31 19.28 9.68
C ASP A 372 8.77 19.72 9.47
N ARG A 373 9.63 18.78 9.03
CA ARG A 373 11.05 19.03 8.77
C ARG A 373 11.36 19.37 7.32
N CYS A 374 10.37 19.39 6.43
CA CYS A 374 10.62 19.76 5.03
C CYS A 374 11.04 21.25 4.96
N PRO A 375 12.25 21.55 4.43
CA PRO A 375 12.87 22.87 4.53
C PRO A 375 12.07 23.98 3.82
N THR A 376 11.27 23.63 2.81
CA THR A 376 10.29 24.54 2.19
C THR A 376 9.18 23.68 1.59
N PRO A 377 7.89 24.03 1.73
CA PRO A 377 6.87 23.42 0.90
C PRO A 377 7.26 23.63 -0.56
N LEU A 378 7.28 22.56 -1.35
CA LEU A 378 7.52 22.70 -2.78
C LEU A 378 6.34 23.48 -3.36
N THR A 379 6.59 24.67 -3.90
CA THR A 379 5.53 25.50 -4.49
C THR A 379 5.87 25.88 -5.93
N LYS A 380 4.86 25.99 -6.80
CA LYS A 380 4.96 26.66 -8.12
C LYS A 380 4.21 27.99 -8.11
N PRO A 381 4.69 29.01 -8.84
CA PRO A 381 3.89 30.20 -9.10
C PRO A 381 2.67 29.82 -9.93
N ILE A 382 1.48 30.32 -9.57
CA ILE A 382 0.29 30.17 -10.42
C ILE A 382 0.39 31.05 -11.66
N SER A 383 0.05 30.48 -12.82
CA SER A 383 -0.04 31.21 -14.09
C SER A 383 -1.11 32.30 -14.04
N TRP A 384 -1.04 33.28 -14.95
CA TRP A 384 -2.02 34.36 -15.05
C TRP A 384 -3.46 33.84 -15.22
N TRP A 385 -3.65 32.81 -16.04
CA TRP A 385 -4.96 32.17 -16.23
C TRP A 385 -5.46 31.49 -14.96
N GLN A 386 -4.58 30.81 -14.23
CA GLN A 386 -4.92 30.23 -12.94
C GLN A 386 -5.29 31.33 -11.93
N ARG A 387 -4.55 32.43 -11.84
CA ARG A 387 -4.91 33.58 -10.97
C ARG A 387 -6.34 34.08 -11.24
N TYR A 388 -6.68 34.27 -12.51
CA TYR A 388 -8.00 34.75 -12.94
C TYR A 388 -9.13 33.76 -12.63
N ALA A 389 -8.90 32.46 -12.82
CA ALA A 389 -9.88 31.42 -12.49
C ALA A 389 -10.18 31.33 -10.99
N SER A 390 -9.22 31.65 -10.11
CA SER A 390 -9.43 31.63 -8.64
C SER A 390 -10.22 32.83 -8.12
N GLY A 391 -10.06 34.01 -8.74
CA GLY A 391 -10.83 35.19 -8.35
C GLY A 391 -12.33 34.92 -8.43
N LYS A 392 -12.76 34.24 -9.51
CA LYS A 392 -14.14 33.79 -9.70
C LYS A 392 -14.66 32.79 -8.66
N LEU A 393 -13.83 31.86 -8.20
CA LEU A 393 -14.20 30.85 -7.19
C LEU A 393 -14.21 31.43 -5.77
N LEU A 394 -13.40 32.46 -5.50
CA LEU A 394 -13.29 33.13 -4.20
C LEU A 394 -14.20 34.38 -4.07
N GLY A 395 -15.11 34.60 -5.03
CA GLY A 395 -16.06 35.71 -4.99
C GLY A 395 -15.44 37.10 -5.04
N ARG A 396 -14.30 37.27 -5.74
CA ARG A 396 -13.64 38.57 -5.97
C ARG A 396 -13.60 38.95 -7.43
#